data_AF-A0A2T2YEI8-F1
#
_entry.id   AF-A0A2T2YEI8-F1
#
_cell.length_a   1.000
_cell.length_b   1.000
_cell.length_c   1.000
_cell.angle_alpha   90.00
_cell.angle_beta   90.00
_cell.angle_gamma   90.00
#
_symmetry.space_group_name_H-M   'P 1'
#
loop_
_entity.id
_entity.type
_entity.pdbx_description
1 polymer ?
#
loop_
_entity_poly.entity_id
_entity_poly.type
_entity_poly.pdbx_seq_one_letter_code
_entity_poly.pdbx_strand_id
1 'polypeptide(L)'
;MVSELDQYNFAQLRTKPAPKSWSLGQVYCHLLEATAFFVEQVKTCLSTTANINEAAAPAAKIMFQNNSFPDEILEGPPFNKYTPQPAS
;
A
#
# COMPACT_ATOMS: atom_id res chain seq x y z
N MET A 1 13.06 -11.76 -1.78
CA MET A 1 12.03 -12.06 -0.76
C MET A 1 12.41 -11.29 0.49
N VAL A 2 11.45 -10.74 1.24
CA VAL A 2 11.75 -9.97 2.45
C VAL A 2 12.13 -10.96 3.55
N SER A 3 13.40 -10.98 3.95
CA SER A 3 13.98 -11.94 4.91
C SER A 3 13.25 -11.98 6.26
N GLU A 4 12.61 -10.87 6.63
CA GLU A 4 11.84 -10.70 7.85
C GLU A 4 10.58 -11.58 7.88
N LEU A 5 10.15 -12.09 6.72
CA LEU A 5 9.02 -13.03 6.61
C LEU A 5 9.42 -14.49 6.83
N ASP A 6 10.71 -14.84 6.73
CA ASP A 6 11.18 -16.23 6.76
C ASP A 6 10.93 -16.91 8.13
N GLN A 7 10.72 -16.11 9.17
CA GLN A 7 10.36 -16.59 10.52
C GLN A 7 8.90 -17.05 10.66
N TYR A 8 8.04 -16.78 9.68
CA TYR A 8 6.62 -17.13 9.72
C TYR A 8 6.33 -18.31 8.81
N ASN A 9 5.62 -19.31 9.34
CA ASN A 9 5.04 -20.33 8.48
C ASN A 9 3.81 -19.78 7.74
N PHE A 10 3.38 -20.51 6.72
CA PHE A 10 2.30 -20.09 5.85
C PHE A 10 0.96 -19.87 6.57
N ALA A 11 0.66 -20.69 7.58
CA ALA A 11 -0.55 -20.51 8.38
C ALA A 11 -0.49 -19.20 9.19
N GLN A 12 0.67 -18.87 9.75
CA GLN A 12 0.89 -17.62 10.48
C GLN A 12 0.73 -16.40 9.57
N LEU A 13 1.23 -16.45 8.33
CA LEU A 13 1.04 -15.37 7.34
C LEU A 13 -0.44 -15.10 7.04
N ARG A 14 -1.29 -16.13 7.11
CA ARG A 14 -2.73 -16.04 6.82
C ARG A 14 -3.60 -15.73 8.04
N THR A 15 -3.06 -15.81 9.26
CA THR A 15 -3.80 -15.51 10.49
C THR A 15 -4.11 -14.03 10.60
N LYS A 16 -5.38 -13.69 10.81
CA LYS A 16 -5.82 -12.32 11.11
C LYS A 16 -5.78 -12.08 12.63
N PRO A 17 -5.23 -10.95 13.10
CA PRO A 17 -5.19 -10.63 14.53
C PRO A 17 -6.58 -10.26 15.07
N ALA A 18 -7.49 -9.78 14.22
CA ALA A 18 -8.90 -9.56 14.55
C ALA A 18 -9.78 -9.74 13.29
N PRO A 19 -11.10 -9.98 13.42
CA PRO A 19 -11.99 -10.23 12.28
C PRO A 19 -11.96 -9.15 11.19
N LYS A 20 -11.74 -7.89 11.59
CA LYS A 20 -11.66 -6.71 10.71
C LYS A 20 -10.22 -6.25 10.43
N SER A 21 -9.19 -7.04 10.70
CA SER A 21 -7.80 -6.68 10.40
C SER A 21 -7.27 -7.44 9.18
N TRP A 22 -6.19 -6.94 8.58
CA TRP A 22 -5.40 -7.70 7.62
C TRP A 22 -4.54 -8.73 8.35
N SER A 23 -4.33 -9.90 7.72
CA SER A 23 -3.19 -10.72 8.11
C SER A 23 -1.90 -10.13 7.56
N LEU A 24 -0.76 -10.66 8.01
CA LEU A 24 0.54 -10.25 7.47
C LEU A 24 0.65 -10.50 5.96
N GLY A 25 0.16 -11.64 5.48
CA GLY A 25 0.11 -11.95 4.04
C GLY A 25 -0.69 -10.92 3.24
N GLN A 26 -1.85 -10.49 3.75
CA GLN A 26 -2.65 -9.43 3.12
C GLN A 26 -1.93 -8.08 3.07
N VAL A 27 -1.23 -7.70 4.14
CA VAL A 27 -0.43 -6.47 4.17
C VAL A 27 0.62 -6.51 3.05
N TYR A 28 1.38 -7.60 2.94
CA TYR A 28 2.44 -7.69 1.93
C TYR A 28 1.93 -7.78 0.50
N CYS A 29 0.84 -8.53 0.24
CA CYS A 29 0.18 -8.53 -1.07
C CYS A 29 -0.25 -7.11 -1.45
N HIS A 30 -0.89 -6.38 -0.54
CA HIS A 30 -1.29 -4.99 -0.79
C HIS A 30 -0.10 -4.07 -1.07
N LEU A 31 0.99 -4.18 -0.30
CA LEU A 31 2.19 -3.36 -0.51
C LEU A 31 2.79 -3.59 -1.90
N LEU A 32 2.83 -4.83 -2.38
CA LEU A 32 3.33 -5.15 -3.71
C LEU A 32 2.43 -4.56 -4.81
N GLU A 33 1.12 -4.78 -4.71
CA GLU A 33 0.13 -4.27 -5.66
C GLU A 33 0.12 -2.73 -5.71
N ALA A 34 0.11 -2.08 -4.55
CA ALA A 34 0.13 -0.63 -4.43
C ALA A 34 1.43 -0.04 -4.99
N THR A 35 2.57 -0.66 -4.69
CA THR A 35 3.87 -0.20 -5.23
C THR A 35 3.87 -0.30 -6.75
N ALA A 36 3.42 -1.42 -7.31
CA ALA A 36 3.33 -1.59 -8.77
C ALA A 36 2.40 -0.53 -9.38
N PHE A 37 1.22 -0.30 -8.81
CA PHE A 37 0.29 0.72 -9.25
C PHE A 37 0.95 2.11 -9.27
N PHE A 38 1.55 2.55 -8.16
CA PHE A 38 2.16 3.89 -8.09
C PHE A 38 3.36 4.05 -9.04
N VAL A 39 4.15 3.00 -9.28
CA VAL A 39 5.20 3.03 -10.31
C VAL A 39 4.63 3.26 -11.70
N GLU A 40 3.51 2.64 -12.06
CA GLU A 40 2.82 2.91 -13.33
C GLU A 40 2.26 4.33 -13.40
N GLN A 41 1.76 4.86 -12.29
CA GLN A 41 1.34 6.27 -12.22
C GLN A 41 2.52 7.22 -12.46
N VAL A 42 3.70 6.94 -11.90
CA VAL A 42 4.92 7.74 -12.15
C VAL A 42 5.29 7.72 -13.63
N LYS A 43 5.30 6.53 -14.26
CA LYS A 43 5.56 6.42 -15.71
C LYS A 43 4.56 7.23 -16.53
N THR A 44 3.28 7.15 -16.17
CA THR A 44 2.22 7.92 -16.81
C THR A 44 2.50 9.42 -16.69
N CYS A 45 2.75 9.92 -15.48
CA CYS A 45 3.07 11.34 -15.24
C CYS A 45 4.30 11.83 -16.01
N LEU A 46 5.29 10.96 -16.26
CA LEU A 46 6.47 11.31 -17.06
C LEU A 46 6.18 11.33 -18.58
N SER A 47 5.12 10.68 -19.03
CA SER A 47 4.78 10.54 -20.47
C SER A 47 3.75 11.54 -20.99
N THR A 48 3.07 12.27 -20.10
CA THR A 48 1.99 13.20 -20.46
C THR A 48 1.96 14.42 -19.57
N THR A 49 1.53 15.56 -20.13
CA THR A 49 1.33 16.84 -19.42
C THR A 49 -0.13 17.10 -19.04
N ALA A 50 -1.01 16.08 -19.11
CA ALA A 50 -2.46 16.22 -18.96
C ALA A 50 -2.92 16.98 -17.69
N ASN A 51 -2.12 16.96 -16.62
CA ASN A 51 -2.44 17.61 -15.34
C ASN A 51 -1.49 18.76 -14.98
N ILE A 52 -0.76 19.34 -15.94
CA ILE A 52 0.26 20.37 -15.66
C ILE A 52 -0.31 21.64 -14.99
N ASN A 53 -1.58 21.95 -15.25
CA ASN A 53 -2.26 23.11 -14.68
C ASN A 53 -3.05 22.79 -13.40
N GLU A 54 -3.09 21.53 -12.99
CA GLU A 54 -3.83 21.10 -11.81
C GLU A 54 -2.99 21.31 -10.54
N ALA A 55 -3.65 21.78 -9.49
CA ALA A 55 -3.00 21.97 -8.20
C ALA A 55 -2.93 20.64 -7.43
N ALA A 56 -1.73 20.30 -6.95
CA ALA A 56 -1.60 19.23 -5.96
C ALA A 56 -2.42 19.55 -4.70
N ALA A 57 -3.04 18.52 -4.12
CA ALA A 57 -3.78 18.66 -2.87
C ALA A 57 -2.86 19.23 -1.75
N PRO A 58 -3.37 20.10 -0.85
CA PRO A 58 -2.55 20.70 0.20
C PRO A 58 -1.78 19.68 1.06
N ALA A 59 -2.43 18.57 1.43
CA ALA A 59 -1.80 17.50 2.19
C ALA A 59 -0.64 16.84 1.42
N ALA A 60 -0.79 16.63 0.11
CA ALA A 60 0.26 16.06 -0.72
C ALA A 60 1.49 16.98 -0.80
N LYS A 61 1.29 18.30 -0.86
CA LYS A 61 2.39 19.28 -0.82
C LYS A 61 3.17 19.18 0.49
N ILE A 62 2.48 19.05 1.62
CA ILE A 62 3.10 18.91 2.95
C ILE A 62 3.91 17.62 3.03
N MET A 63 3.32 16.48 2.63
CA MET A 63 4.02 15.19 2.61
C MET A 63 5.28 15.24 1.75
N PHE A 64 5.18 15.84 0.56
CA PHE A 64 6.31 15.98 -0.35
C PHE A 64 7.42 16.87 0.20
N GLN A 65 7.07 18.01 0.81
CA GLN A 65 8.03 18.92 1.43
C GLN A 65 8.76 18.29 2.62
N ASN A 66 8.06 17.48 3.42
CA ASN A 66 8.64 16.83 4.59
C ASN A 66 9.34 15.51 4.26
N ASN A 67 9.22 15.02 3.01
CA ASN A 67 9.64 13.68 2.61
C ASN A 67 9.15 12.60 3.60
N SER A 68 7.92 12.75 4.08
CA SER A 68 7.34 11.88 5.10
C SER A 68 5.84 11.73 4.92
N PHE A 69 5.33 10.59 5.37
CA PHE A 69 3.90 10.40 5.58
C PHE A 69 3.54 10.88 6.99
N PRO A 70 2.29 11.34 7.20
CA PRO A 70 1.79 11.61 8.53
C PRO A 70 1.89 10.36 9.41
N ASP A 71 2.23 10.56 10.68
CA ASP A 71 2.18 9.52 11.70
C ASP A 71 0.72 9.32 12.14
N GLU A 72 -0.07 8.74 11.25
CA GLU A 72 -1.49 8.45 11.46
C GLU A 72 -1.82 7.05 10.96
N ILE A 73 -2.86 6.47 11.56
CA ILE A 73 -3.37 5.17 11.09
C ILE A 73 -4.07 5.41 9.76
N LEU A 74 -3.52 4.85 8.70
CA LEU A 74 -4.20 4.79 7.42
C LEU A 74 -5.39 3.85 7.56
N GLU A 75 -6.60 4.39 7.44
CA GLU A 75 -7.80 3.57 7.31
C GLU A 75 -7.74 2.86 5.94
N GLY A 76 -7.48 1.56 5.96
CA GLY A 76 -7.62 0.72 4.79
C GLY A 76 -9.07 0.71 4.28
N PRO A 77 -9.33 0.23 3.06
CA PRO A 77 -10.69 0.14 2.54
C PRO A 77 -11.61 -0.59 3.54
N PRO A 78 -12.89 -0.17 3.68
CA PRO A 78 -13.80 -0.61 4.74
C PRO A 78 -14.04 -2.13 4.77
N PHE A 79 -13.65 -2.84 3.72
CA PHE A 79 -13.68 -4.30 3.65
C PHE A 79 -12.34 -4.89 3.21
N ASN A 80 -11.58 -5.34 4.20
CA ASN A 80 -10.44 -6.26 4.12
C ASN A 80 -10.73 -7.62 3.43
N LYS A 81 -11.94 -7.80 2.90
CA LYS A 81 -12.39 -9.02 2.23
C LYS A 81 -11.80 -9.14 0.81
N TYR A 82 -11.50 -8.01 0.17
CA TYR A 82 -11.11 -7.99 -1.24
C TYR A 82 -9.60 -8.05 -1.48
N THR A 83 -8.78 -7.70 -0.48
CA THR A 83 -7.33 -7.86 -0.57
C THR A 83 -6.97 -9.35 -0.55
N PRO A 84 -6.31 -9.87 -1.59
CA PRO A 84 -5.94 -11.28 -1.68
C PRO A 84 -4.95 -11.68 -0.59
N GLN A 85 -4.92 -12.98 -0.29
CA GLN A 85 -3.90 -13.64 0.52
C GLN A 85 -2.97 -14.44 -0.40
N PRO A 86 -1.72 -14.70 0.01
CA PRO A 86 -0.85 -15.63 -0.72
C PRO A 86 -1.55 -16.97 -0.96
N ALA A 87 -1.40 -17.51 -2.17
CA ALA A 87 -1.82 -18.87 -2.49
C ALA A 87 -0.88 -19.88 -1.80
N SER A 88 -1.47 -20.94 -1.24
CA SER A 88 -0.77 -22.04 -0.55
C SER A 88 0.09 -22.86 -1.49
#